data_AF-A0A1F7G0N2-F1
#
_entry.id   AF-A0A1F7G0N2-F1
#
_cell.length_a   1.000
_cell.length_b   1.000
_cell.length_c   1.000
_cell.angle_alpha   90.00
_cell.angle_beta   90.00
_cell.angle_gamma   90.00
#
_symmetry.space_group_name_H-M   'P 1'
#
loop_
_entity.id
_entity.type
_entity.pdbx_description
1 polymer ?
#
loop_
_entity_poly.entity_id
_entity_poly.type
_entity_poly.pdbx_seq_one_letter_code
_entity_poly.pdbx_strand_id
1 'polypeptide(L)'
;MELCPISFEIHSRINNAASLIRSARYLTAFTGAGISVESGIPPFRGPRGLWSKYDPRLLEIRYFLEHPEVSWPVLKEIFYDHFGRARPNRAHEVLAAWEARGMLKTVMTQNVDSVSSN
;
A
#
# COMPACT_ATOMS: atom_id res chain seq x y z
N MET A 1 -31.28 -6.19 -17.30
CA MET A 1 -30.02 -5.45 -17.51
C MET A 1 -28.90 -6.47 -17.47
N GLU A 2 -28.36 -6.84 -18.63
CA GLU A 2 -27.19 -7.72 -18.72
C GLU A 2 -25.96 -6.92 -18.29
N LEU A 3 -25.27 -7.43 -17.28
CA LEU A 3 -23.99 -6.89 -16.84
C LEU A 3 -22.98 -7.04 -17.98
N CYS A 4 -22.26 -5.96 -18.32
CA CYS A 4 -21.18 -5.98 -19.32
C CYS A 4 -20.24 -7.18 -19.07
N PRO A 5 -19.76 -7.92 -20.09
CA PRO A 5 -18.94 -9.13 -19.89
C PRO A 5 -17.74 -8.94 -18.94
N ILE A 6 -17.10 -7.76 -19.00
CA ILE A 6 -16.00 -7.38 -18.09
C ILE A 6 -16.46 -7.32 -16.63
N SER A 7 -17.67 -6.80 -16.38
CA SER A 7 -18.22 -6.75 -15.03
C SER A 7 -18.54 -8.14 -14.49
N PHE A 8 -19.04 -9.07 -15.32
CA PHE A 8 -19.26 -10.45 -14.88
C PHE A 8 -17.96 -11.16 -14.46
N GLU A 9 -16.90 -11.02 -15.26
CA GLU A 9 -15.59 -11.59 -14.94
C GLU A 9 -15.03 -11.05 -13.61
N ILE A 10 -15.11 -9.73 -13.40
CA ILE A 10 -14.66 -9.10 -12.16
C ILE A 10 -15.44 -9.63 -10.95
N HIS A 11 -16.77 -9.68 -11.03
CA HIS A 11 -17.59 -10.21 -9.92
C HIS A 11 -17.26 -11.67 -9.61
N SER A 12 -17.05 -12.49 -10.63
CA SER A 12 -16.63 -13.90 -10.46
C SER A 12 -15.29 -14.00 -9.73
N ARG A 13 -14.29 -13.20 -10.12
CA ARG A 13 -12.98 -13.17 -9.48
C ARG A 13 -13.04 -12.70 -8.02
N ILE A 14 -13.86 -11.69 -7.73
CA ILE A 14 -14.09 -11.20 -6.35
C ILE A 14 -14.74 -12.30 -5.50
N ASN A 15 -15.77 -12.96 -6.01
CA ASN A 15 -16.44 -14.05 -5.29
C ASN A 15 -15.50 -15.23 -5.02
N ASN A 16 -14.65 -15.58 -6.00
CA ASN A 16 -13.63 -16.61 -5.81
C ASN A 16 -12.63 -16.21 -4.72
N ALA A 17 -12.10 -14.98 -4.76
CA ALA A 17 -11.20 -14.47 -3.73
C ALA A 17 -11.85 -14.49 -2.34
N ALA A 18 -13.10 -14.06 -2.21
CA ALA A 18 -13.84 -14.10 -0.95
C ALA A 18 -14.02 -15.53 -0.41
N SER A 19 -14.27 -16.50 -1.29
CA SER A 19 -14.38 -17.92 -0.93
C SER A 19 -13.04 -18.46 -0.39
N LEU A 20 -11.93 -18.14 -1.06
CA LEU A 20 -10.58 -18.53 -0.64
C LEU A 20 -10.19 -17.89 0.70
N ILE A 21 -10.51 -16.62 0.90
CA ILE A 21 -10.26 -15.91 2.17
C ILE A 21 -11.04 -16.58 3.30
N ARG A 22 -12.32 -16.91 3.08
CA ARG A 22 -13.19 -17.51 4.11
C ARG A 22 -12.75 -18.92 4.51
N SER A 23 -12.19 -19.70 3.59
CA SER A 23 -11.73 -21.08 3.87
C SER A 23 -10.28 -21.18 4.32
N ALA A 24 -9.53 -20.07 4.28
CA ALA A 24 -8.13 -20.05 4.68
C ALA A 24 -7.96 -20.40 6.17
N ARG A 25 -7.14 -21.42 6.45
CA ARG A 25 -6.74 -21.77 7.83
C ARG A 25 -5.72 -20.78 8.40
N TYR A 26 -4.92 -20.17 7.52
CA TYR A 26 -3.90 -19.20 7.85
C TYR A 26 -3.90 -18.09 6.80
N LEU A 27 -4.66 -17.03 7.07
CA LEU A 27 -4.73 -15.88 6.18
C LEU A 27 -3.59 -14.91 6.49
N THR A 28 -2.87 -14.50 5.45
CA THR A 28 -1.82 -13.47 5.49
C THR A 28 -2.14 -12.42 4.43
N ALA A 29 -1.98 -11.15 4.78
CA ALA A 29 -2.08 -10.04 3.84
C ALA A 29 -0.67 -9.56 3.48
N PHE A 30 -0.33 -9.51 2.19
CA PHE A 30 0.87 -8.84 1.70
C PHE A 30 0.47 -7.52 1.04
N THR A 31 1.00 -6.40 1.53
CA THR A 31 0.61 -5.06 1.11
C THR A 31 1.79 -4.25 0.58
N GLY A 32 1.49 -3.34 -0.34
CA GLY A 32 2.42 -2.34 -0.84
C GLY A 32 1.70 -1.01 -1.05
N ALA A 33 2.37 -0.03 -1.66
CA ALA A 33 1.92 1.37 -1.66
C ALA A 33 0.49 1.59 -2.20
N GLY A 34 -0.01 0.67 -3.03
CA GLY A 34 -1.38 0.70 -3.54
C GLY A 34 -2.45 0.76 -2.44
N ILE A 35 -2.22 0.14 -1.28
CA ILE A 35 -3.18 0.15 -0.17
C ILE A 35 -3.35 1.57 0.42
N SER A 36 -2.33 2.43 0.33
CA SER A 36 -2.30 3.76 0.93
C SER A 36 -2.73 4.88 -0.01
N VAL A 37 -3.06 4.56 -1.27
CA VAL A 37 -3.47 5.56 -2.29
C VAL A 37 -4.71 6.33 -1.84
N GLU A 38 -5.71 5.64 -1.31
CA GLU A 38 -6.94 6.27 -0.79
C GLU A 38 -6.69 7.05 0.51
N SER A 39 -5.55 6.85 1.16
CA SER A 39 -5.09 7.64 2.32
C SER A 39 -4.34 8.90 1.91
N GLY A 40 -4.23 9.20 0.61
CA GLY A 40 -3.52 10.37 0.06
C GLY A 40 -2.02 10.15 -0.13
N ILE A 41 -1.51 8.93 0.10
CA ILE A 41 -0.10 8.59 -0.11
C ILE A 41 0.08 8.12 -1.57
N PRO A 42 0.85 8.85 -2.40
CA PRO A 42 1.06 8.44 -3.79
C PRO A 42 1.89 7.16 -3.85
N PRO A 43 1.64 6.28 -4.83
CA PRO A 43 2.51 5.14 -5.06
C PRO A 43 3.86 5.61 -5.64
N PHE A 44 4.90 4.78 -5.53
CA PHE A 44 6.18 5.09 -6.17
C PHE A 44 6.10 5.04 -7.70
N ARG A 45 5.36 4.07 -8.25
CA ARG A 45 5.25 3.80 -9.70
C ARG A 45 3.90 4.25 -10.27
N GLY A 46 3.84 4.40 -11.59
CA GLY A 46 2.62 4.71 -12.35
C GLY A 46 2.56 6.16 -12.85
N PRO A 47 1.52 6.54 -13.62
CA PRO A 47 1.45 7.82 -14.32
C PRO A 47 1.57 9.06 -13.42
N ARG A 48 1.21 8.93 -12.13
CA ARG A 48 1.32 9.99 -11.11
C ARG A 48 2.14 9.55 -9.89
N GLY A 49 2.98 8.54 -10.06
CA GLY A 49 3.82 8.02 -8.98
C GLY A 49 4.99 8.95 -8.65
N LEU A 50 5.62 8.75 -7.49
CA LEU A 50 6.77 9.56 -7.06
C LEU A 50 7.93 9.53 -8.07
N TRP A 51 8.12 8.43 -8.80
CA TRP A 51 9.18 8.28 -9.81
C TRP A 51 8.95 9.07 -11.11
N SER A 52 7.79 9.69 -11.30
CA SER A 52 7.64 10.70 -12.36
C SER A 52 8.08 12.10 -11.93
N LYS A 53 8.38 12.30 -10.64
CA LYS A 53 8.75 13.60 -10.04
C LYS A 53 10.17 13.64 -9.47
N TYR A 54 10.61 12.54 -8.86
CA TYR A 54 11.91 12.44 -8.19
C TYR A 54 12.77 11.37 -8.85
N ASP A 55 14.09 11.59 -8.86
CA ASP A 55 15.06 10.59 -9.29
C ASP A 55 15.12 9.44 -8.26
N PRO A 56 14.81 8.18 -8.63
CA PRO A 56 14.85 7.04 -7.71
C PRO A 56 16.21 6.83 -7.05
N ARG A 57 17.32 7.25 -7.68
CA ARG A 57 18.68 7.11 -7.13
C ARG A 57 18.85 7.82 -5.79
N LEU A 58 18.04 8.86 -5.53
CA LEU A 58 18.07 9.60 -4.27
C LEU A 58 17.71 8.74 -3.05
N LEU A 59 17.03 7.61 -3.24
CA LEU A 59 16.67 6.66 -2.18
C LEU A 59 17.63 5.45 -2.11
N GLU A 60 18.64 5.38 -2.98
CA GLU A 60 19.62 4.30 -2.93
C GLU A 60 20.61 4.52 -1.79
N ILE A 61 20.86 3.48 -0.99
CA ILE A 61 21.72 3.58 0.18
C ILE A 61 23.13 4.07 -0.16
N ARG A 62 23.72 3.63 -1.27
CA ARG A 62 25.07 4.06 -1.68
C ARG A 62 25.09 5.55 -2.01
N TYR A 63 24.13 6.00 -2.82
CA TYR A 63 24.02 7.41 -3.21
C TYR A 63 23.75 8.31 -2.00
N PHE A 64 22.88 7.88 -1.07
CA PHE A 64 22.62 8.62 0.16
C PHE A 64 23.89 8.80 1.01
N LEU A 65 24.70 7.76 1.15
CA LEU A 65 25.94 7.83 1.93
C LEU A 65 27.00 8.73 1.29
N GLU A 66 27.01 8.82 -0.04
CA GLU A 66 27.92 9.68 -0.80
C GLU A 66 27.43 11.14 -0.90
N HIS A 67 26.12 11.36 -0.91
CA HIS A 67 25.48 12.66 -1.15
C HIS A 67 24.28 12.93 -0.20
N PRO A 68 24.47 12.90 1.13
CA PRO A 68 23.36 13.03 2.08
C PRO A 68 22.66 14.39 2.00
N GLU A 69 23.38 15.48 1.70
CA GLU A 69 22.84 16.83 1.55
C GLU A 69 21.88 16.97 0.36
N VAL A 70 22.03 16.11 -0.66
CA VAL A 70 21.15 16.07 -1.82
C VAL A 70 19.94 15.16 -1.57
N SER A 71 20.17 13.96 -1.02
CA SER A 71 19.10 13.00 -0.79
C SER A 71 18.19 13.37 0.39
N TRP A 72 18.74 13.91 1.48
CA TRP A 72 17.99 14.12 2.71
C TRP A 72 16.78 15.08 2.57
N PRO A 73 16.88 16.23 1.87
CA PRO A 73 15.73 17.10 1.65
C PRO A 73 14.58 16.39 0.93
N VAL A 74 14.89 15.56 -0.07
CA VAL A 74 13.89 14.82 -0.86
C VAL A 74 13.26 13.69 -0.04
N LEU A 75 14.06 12.95 0.72
CA LEU A 75 13.56 11.95 1.67
C LEU A 75 12.63 12.58 2.70
N LYS A 76 13.00 13.72 3.26
CA LYS A 76 12.18 14.45 4.22
C LYS A 76 10.85 14.88 3.61
N GLU A 77 10.89 15.46 2.42
CA GLU A 77 9.69 15.88 1.69
C GLU A 77 8.73 14.69 1.45
N ILE A 78 9.25 13.58 0.92
CA ILE A 78 8.45 12.38 0.61
C ILE A 78 7.88 11.74 1.88
N PHE A 79 8.73 11.44 2.87
CA PHE A 79 8.33 10.57 3.98
C PHE A 79 7.77 11.30 5.19
N TYR A 80 8.12 12.58 5.41
CA TYR A 80 7.67 13.33 6.58
C TYR A 80 6.60 14.35 6.23
N ASP A 81 6.84 15.16 5.19
CA ASP A 81 5.93 16.25 4.84
C ASP A 81 4.66 15.74 4.15
N HIS A 82 4.79 14.77 3.24
CA HIS A 82 3.65 14.18 2.54
C HIS A 82 2.92 13.10 3.34
N PHE A 83 3.65 12.17 3.99
CA PHE A 83 3.00 11.01 4.63
C PHE A 83 2.49 11.32 6.05
N GLY A 84 3.06 12.30 6.75
CA GLY A 84 2.78 12.58 8.16
C GLY A 84 1.34 12.98 8.51
N ARG A 85 0.48 13.23 7.51
CA ARG A 85 -0.94 13.58 7.69
C ARG A 85 -1.92 12.48 7.25
N ALA A 86 -1.41 11.39 6.69
CA ALA A 86 -2.24 10.30 6.20
C ALA A 86 -2.97 9.60 7.36
N ARG A 87 -4.19 9.15 7.10
CA ARG A 87 -4.98 8.33 8.03
C ARG A 87 -5.29 6.98 7.39
N PRO A 88 -5.48 5.91 8.19
CA PRO A 88 -5.96 4.64 7.68
C PRO A 88 -7.23 4.82 6.83
N ASN A 89 -7.29 4.16 5.69
CA ASN A 89 -8.51 4.07 4.88
C ASN A 89 -9.24 2.76 5.14
N ARG A 90 -10.32 2.52 4.39
CA ARG A 90 -11.18 1.35 4.58
C ARG A 90 -10.45 0.02 4.46
N ALA A 91 -9.44 -0.10 3.58
CA ALA A 91 -8.67 -1.32 3.43
C ALA A 91 -7.88 -1.64 4.71
N HIS A 92 -7.23 -0.63 5.30
CA HIS A 92 -6.51 -0.76 6.57
C HIS A 92 -7.44 -1.16 7.70
N GLU A 93 -8.59 -0.48 7.83
CA GLU A 93 -9.60 -0.78 8.85
C GLU A 93 -10.10 -2.22 8.78
N VAL A 94 -10.32 -2.74 7.56
CA VAL A 94 -10.80 -4.12 7.35
C VAL A 94 -9.72 -5.12 7.76
N LEU A 95 -8.46 -4.89 7.38
CA LEU A 95 -7.36 -5.78 7.78
C LEU A 95 -7.19 -5.78 9.30
N ALA A 96 -7.21 -4.61 9.95
CA ALA A 96 -7.15 -4.49 11.40
C ALA A 96 -8.33 -5.20 12.09
N ALA A 97 -9.55 -5.04 11.56
CA ALA A 97 -10.73 -5.73 12.10
C ALA A 97 -10.67 -7.25 11.92
N TRP A 98 -10.11 -7.74 10.81
CA TRP A 98 -9.92 -9.17 10.58
C TRP A 98 -8.85 -9.76 11.49
N GLU A 99 -7.78 -9.02 11.77
CA GLU A 99 -6.76 -9.43 12.71
C GLU A 99 -7.30 -9.48 14.15
N ALA A 100 -8.04 -8.45 14.56
CA ALA A 100 -8.70 -8.41 15.88
C ALA A 100 -9.70 -9.57 16.08
N ARG A 101 -10.31 -10.07 15.00
CA ARG A 101 -11.20 -11.25 15.02
C ARG A 101 -10.46 -12.57 14.90
N GLY A 102 -9.13 -12.56 14.80
CA GLY A 102 -8.29 -13.74 14.59
C GLY A 102 -8.44 -14.39 13.22
N MET A 103 -9.11 -13.72 12.27
CA MET A 103 -9.27 -14.20 10.89
C MET A 103 -7.97 -14.01 10.10
N LEU A 104 -7.38 -12.82 10.19
CA LEU A 104 -6.08 -12.49 9.62
C LEU A 104 -4.99 -12.77 10.65
N LYS A 105 -3.92 -13.47 10.26
CA LYS A 105 -2.84 -13.86 11.19
C LYS A 105 -1.68 -12.89 11.18
N THR A 106 -1.45 -12.23 10.05
CA THR A 106 -0.38 -11.25 9.92
C THR A 106 -0.58 -10.38 8.69
N VAL A 107 -0.14 -9.13 8.79
CA VAL A 107 0.07 -8.23 7.68
C VAL A 107 1.58 -8.12 7.45
N MET A 108 2.02 -8.53 6.27
CA MET A 108 3.37 -8.27 5.77
C MET A 108 3.30 -7.06 4.84
N THR A 109 3.99 -5.98 5.17
CA THR A 109 3.94 -4.75 4.36
C THR A 109 5.31 -4.36 3.82
N GLN A 110 5.32 -3.86 2.59
CA GLN A 110 6.46 -3.15 2.01
C GLN A 110 6.45 -1.66 2.37
N ASN A 111 5.36 -1.16 2.95
CA ASN A 111 5.18 0.25 3.23
C ASN A 111 6.01 0.65 4.44
N VAL A 112 6.58 1.85 4.37
CA VAL A 112 7.25 2.54 5.48
C VAL A 112 6.41 3.74 5.96
N ASP A 113 5.13 3.75 5.61
CA ASP A 113 4.18 4.77 6.05
C ASP A 113 3.62 4.47 7.45
N SER A 114 3.13 5.51 8.12
CA SER A 114 2.58 5.39 9.47
C SER A 114 1.20 4.74 9.52
N VAL A 115 0.53 4.51 8.38
CA VAL A 115 -0.86 4.01 8.32
C VAL A 115 -0.94 2.49 8.15
N SER A 116 0.14 1.87 7.68
CA SER A 116 0.26 0.40 7.55
C SER A 116 0.84 -0.26 8.82
N SER A 117 1.18 0.55 9.83
CA SER A 117 1.71 0.12 11.12
C SER A 117 0.55 -0.08 12.10
N ASN A 118 0.44 -1.27 12.70
CA ASN A 118 -0.47 -1.53 13.81
C ASN A 118 -0.03 -0.81 15.09
#